data_AF-A0A1F2UAK5-F1
#
_entry.id   AF-A0A1F2UAK5-F1
#
_cell.length_a   1.000
_cell.length_b   1.000
_cell.length_c   1.000
_cell.angle_alpha   90.00
_cell.angle_beta   90.00
_cell.angle_gamma   90.00
#
_symmetry.space_group_name_H-M   'P 1'
#
loop_
_entity.id
_entity.type
_entity.pdbx_description
1 polymer ?
#
loop_
_entity_poly.entity_id
_entity_poly.type
_entity_poly.pdbx_seq_one_letter_code
_entity_poly.pdbx_strand_id
1 'polypeptide(L)'
;MELVVDDNEPSWLEYFSGGVPTGEYFRMTLQDLRELATMETDEGWTGLDRVHQLCFIGLLCYFEAFCKDHFAALINIEPTLVSNLKMRGQDVAIDATDVLLYGGAIGTRVGFVLSEKYDFGTAQKINALFSALLRITPFGKDETESYALLLQDRNLLVHHGGTYTLSYLRQRQLLGDKLRNDAFYNSRQLASDDVVAGIAFIEAIARKLLSASHAALKIHAQAAGIVYSTERQKALDATLWWEDATA
;
A
#
# COMPACT_ATOMS: atom_id res chain seq x y z
N MET A 1 -31.11 -31.51 13.86
CA MET A 1 -30.73 -30.63 12.73
C MET A 1 -29.23 -30.48 12.83
N GLU A 2 -28.51 -31.41 12.22
CA GLU A 2 -27.04 -31.36 12.18
C GLU A 2 -26.65 -30.19 11.29
N LEU A 3 -25.86 -29.27 11.84
CA LEU A 3 -25.20 -28.24 11.06
C LEU A 3 -24.24 -28.96 10.12
N VAL A 4 -24.58 -28.99 8.84
CA VAL A 4 -23.63 -29.35 7.78
C VAL A 4 -22.52 -28.32 7.87
N VAL A 5 -21.39 -28.70 8.46
CA VAL A 5 -20.13 -27.97 8.32
C VAL A 5 -19.78 -28.14 6.85
N ASP A 6 -19.89 -27.06 6.08
CA ASP A 6 -19.52 -27.06 4.67
C ASP A 6 -18.00 -27.23 4.58
N ASP A 7 -17.55 -28.44 4.23
CA ASP A 7 -16.14 -28.78 3.97
C ASP A 7 -15.53 -27.98 2.79
N ASN A 8 -16.28 -27.04 2.19
CA ASN A 8 -15.82 -26.12 1.13
C ASN A 8 -15.49 -24.70 1.60
N GLU A 9 -15.34 -24.43 2.90
CA GLU A 9 -14.87 -23.10 3.33
C GLU A 9 -13.45 -22.84 2.80
N PRO A 10 -13.21 -21.73 2.08
CA PRO A 10 -11.87 -21.37 1.61
C PRO A 10 -10.91 -21.21 2.79
N SER A 11 -9.67 -21.68 2.62
CA SER A 11 -8.65 -21.44 3.63
C SER A 11 -8.45 -19.94 3.85
N TRP A 12 -8.20 -19.54 5.10
CA TRP A 12 -7.97 -18.14 5.48
C TRP A 12 -6.86 -17.46 4.64
N LEU A 13 -5.92 -18.22 4.11
CA LEU A 13 -4.85 -17.75 3.22
C LEU A 13 -5.35 -17.33 1.83
N GLU A 14 -6.45 -17.90 1.35
CA GLU A 14 -6.96 -17.62 0.00
C GLU A 14 -7.48 -16.20 -0.18
N TYR A 15 -7.84 -15.53 0.92
CA TYR A 15 -8.24 -14.14 0.93
C TYR A 15 -7.09 -13.18 0.61
N PHE A 16 -5.84 -13.64 0.70
CA PHE A 16 -4.64 -12.86 0.51
C PHE A 16 -3.89 -13.18 -0.79
N SER A 17 -3.22 -12.18 -1.34
CA SER A 17 -2.35 -12.37 -2.51
C SER A 17 -1.17 -13.25 -2.12
N GLY A 18 -0.85 -14.24 -2.95
CA GLY A 18 0.23 -15.20 -2.67
C GLY A 18 0.03 -16.06 -1.41
N GLY A 19 -1.12 -16.00 -0.74
CA GLY A 19 -1.34 -16.70 0.52
C GLY A 19 -0.51 -16.15 1.67
N VAL A 20 -0.26 -14.84 1.71
CA VAL A 20 0.48 -14.19 2.81
C VAL A 20 -0.25 -12.92 3.26
N PRO A 21 -0.49 -12.72 4.56
CA PRO A 21 -1.05 -11.47 5.07
C PRO A 21 -0.29 -10.23 4.57
N THR A 22 -1.04 -9.24 4.11
CA THR A 22 -0.47 -8.07 3.44
C THR A 22 0.44 -7.24 4.34
N GLY A 23 0.11 -7.15 5.64
CA GLY A 23 0.94 -6.48 6.63
C GLY A 23 2.30 -7.15 6.78
N GLU A 24 2.30 -8.46 7.01
CA GLU A 24 3.52 -9.24 7.22
C GLU A 24 4.43 -9.26 5.99
N TYR A 25 3.87 -9.46 4.79
CA TYR A 25 4.64 -9.41 3.55
C TYR A 25 5.30 -8.04 3.34
N PHE A 26 4.55 -6.96 3.58
CA PHE A 26 5.07 -5.61 3.43
C PHE A 26 6.14 -5.30 4.48
N ARG A 27 5.96 -5.74 5.73
CA ARG A 27 6.98 -5.64 6.79
C ARG A 27 8.30 -6.27 6.39
N MET A 28 8.28 -7.51 5.90
CA MET A 28 9.49 -8.20 5.42
C MET A 28 10.17 -7.40 4.30
N THR A 29 9.38 -6.87 3.36
CA THR A 29 9.89 -6.00 2.28
C THR A 29 10.56 -4.73 2.83
N LEU A 30 9.96 -4.09 3.83
CA LEU A 30 10.55 -2.91 4.48
C LEU A 30 11.85 -3.24 5.22
N GLN A 31 11.94 -4.43 5.82
CA GLN A 31 13.16 -4.92 6.45
C GLN A 31 14.29 -5.10 5.42
N ASP A 32 14.01 -5.79 4.30
CA ASP A 32 14.99 -5.99 3.23
C ASP A 32 15.49 -4.65 2.66
N LEU A 33 14.58 -3.70 2.45
CA LEU A 33 14.94 -2.35 1.98
C LEU A 33 15.81 -1.60 3.00
N ARG A 34 15.52 -1.75 4.30
CA ARG A 34 16.30 -1.13 5.37
C ARG A 34 17.70 -1.73 5.46
N GLU A 35 17.81 -3.05 5.36
CA GLU A 35 19.10 -3.75 5.34
C GLU A 35 19.94 -3.27 4.14
N LEU A 36 19.37 -3.27 2.93
CA LEU A 36 20.06 -2.78 1.73
C LEU A 36 20.48 -1.31 1.84
N ALA A 37 19.64 -0.45 2.42
CA ALA A 37 19.95 0.97 2.59
C ALA A 37 20.99 1.25 3.67
N THR A 38 21.28 0.29 4.56
CA THR A 38 22.25 0.47 5.67
C THR A 38 23.55 -0.30 5.43
N MET A 39 23.63 -1.07 4.35
CA MET A 39 24.88 -1.71 3.94
C MET A 39 25.94 -0.64 3.65
N GLU A 40 27.13 -0.81 4.23
CA GLU A 40 28.27 0.07 3.97
C GLU A 40 28.60 0.05 2.48
N THR A 41 28.51 1.21 1.83
CA THR A 41 29.07 1.41 0.50
C THR A 41 30.57 1.65 0.60
N ASP A 42 31.36 1.08 -0.32
CA ASP A 42 32.82 1.19 -0.37
C ASP A 42 33.31 2.61 -0.01
N GLU A 43 34.16 2.68 1.03
CA GLU A 43 34.79 3.92 1.48
C GLU A 43 35.53 4.59 0.30
N GLY A 44 35.01 5.73 -0.16
CA GLY A 44 35.64 6.54 -1.22
C GLY A 44 34.79 6.74 -2.48
N TRP A 45 33.59 6.19 -2.58
CA TRP A 45 32.70 6.51 -3.70
C TRP A 45 32.08 7.91 -3.55
N THR A 46 32.39 8.80 -4.49
CA THR A 46 31.87 10.18 -4.55
C THR A 46 30.72 10.35 -5.56
N GLY A 47 30.19 9.23 -6.08
CA GLY A 47 29.13 9.22 -7.10
C GLY A 47 27.72 9.19 -6.52
N LEU A 48 26.72 9.17 -7.40
CA LEU A 48 25.32 8.98 -7.02
C LEU A 48 25.11 7.56 -6.51
N ASP A 49 24.69 7.42 -5.26
CA ASP A 49 24.31 6.13 -4.71
C ASP A 49 23.02 5.62 -5.36
N ARG A 50 23.19 4.68 -6.29
CA ARG A 50 22.07 4.07 -7.02
C ARG A 50 21.30 3.08 -6.16
N VAL A 51 21.93 2.47 -5.15
CA VAL A 51 21.24 1.54 -4.25
C VAL A 51 20.21 2.30 -3.43
N HIS A 52 20.60 3.43 -2.81
CA HIS A 52 19.65 4.26 -2.07
C HIS A 52 18.49 4.77 -2.95
N GLN A 53 18.78 5.18 -4.19
CA GLN A 53 17.74 5.59 -5.13
C GLN A 53 16.77 4.44 -5.47
N LEU A 54 17.29 3.24 -5.73
CA LEU A 54 16.48 2.07 -6.03
C LEU A 54 15.66 1.63 -4.81
N CYS A 55 16.23 1.64 -3.61
CA CYS A 55 15.51 1.34 -2.38
C CYS A 55 14.39 2.36 -2.14
N PHE A 56 14.65 3.65 -2.37
CA PHE A 56 13.64 4.70 -2.26
C PHE A 56 12.51 4.52 -3.27
N ILE A 57 12.83 4.27 -4.55
CA ILE A 57 11.81 4.00 -5.58
C ILE A 57 11.00 2.76 -5.18
N GLY A 58 11.69 1.68 -4.79
CA GLY A 58 11.09 0.42 -4.35
C GLY A 58 10.12 0.62 -3.19
N LEU A 59 10.51 1.37 -2.16
CA LEU A 59 9.66 1.70 -1.02
C LEU A 59 8.29 2.24 -1.44
N LEU A 60 8.26 3.23 -2.34
CA LEU A 60 7.01 3.85 -2.78
C LEU A 60 6.17 2.90 -3.65
N CYS A 61 6.82 2.12 -4.52
CA CYS A 61 6.13 1.11 -5.34
C CYS A 61 5.53 -0.03 -4.48
N TYR A 62 6.28 -0.55 -3.52
CA TYR A 62 5.80 -1.61 -2.63
C TYR A 62 4.70 -1.11 -1.70
N PHE A 63 4.74 0.15 -1.26
CA PHE A 63 3.65 0.72 -0.47
C PHE A 63 2.34 0.85 -1.26
N GLU A 64 2.44 1.25 -2.53
CA GLU A 64 1.29 1.27 -3.44
C GLU A 64 0.69 -0.12 -3.62
N ALA A 65 1.54 -1.13 -3.86
CA ALA A 65 1.14 -2.53 -3.94
C ALA A 65 0.50 -3.03 -2.64
N PHE A 66 1.10 -2.72 -1.48
CA PHE A 66 0.53 -3.04 -0.17
C PHE A 66 -0.88 -2.45 0.01
N CYS A 67 -1.08 -1.18 -0.36
CA CYS A 67 -2.38 -0.52 -0.26
C CYS A 67 -3.42 -1.23 -1.13
N LYS A 68 -3.05 -1.61 -2.36
CA LYS A 68 -3.90 -2.34 -3.31
C LYS A 68 -4.26 -3.73 -2.81
N ASP A 69 -3.27 -4.50 -2.37
CA ASP A 69 -3.47 -5.88 -1.89
C ASP A 69 -4.27 -5.89 -0.59
N HIS A 70 -4.02 -4.95 0.31
CA HIS A 70 -4.77 -4.85 1.55
C HIS A 70 -6.24 -4.47 1.28
N PHE A 71 -6.49 -3.53 0.38
CA PHE A 71 -7.83 -3.18 -0.08
C PHE A 71 -8.55 -4.40 -0.68
N ALA A 72 -7.87 -5.17 -1.53
CA ALA A 72 -8.40 -6.39 -2.13
C ALA A 72 -8.74 -7.45 -1.07
N ALA A 73 -7.83 -7.68 -0.12
CA ALA A 73 -8.02 -8.66 0.96
C ALA A 73 -9.26 -8.32 1.81
N LEU A 74 -9.48 -7.05 2.14
CA LEU A 74 -10.69 -6.62 2.87
C LEU A 74 -11.98 -6.97 2.13
N ILE A 75 -12.01 -6.79 0.80
CA ILE A 75 -13.15 -7.15 -0.04
C ILE A 75 -13.30 -8.67 -0.13
N ASN A 76 -12.20 -9.42 -0.27
CA ASN A 76 -12.26 -10.88 -0.31
C ASN A 76 -12.83 -11.43 1.01
N ILE A 77 -12.40 -10.87 2.15
CA ILE A 77 -12.90 -11.24 3.48
C ILE A 77 -14.39 -10.88 3.61
N GLU A 78 -14.80 -9.70 3.17
CA GLU A 78 -16.19 -9.26 3.24
C GLU A 78 -16.69 -8.65 1.92
N PRO A 79 -17.19 -9.48 0.98
CA PRO A 79 -17.61 -9.04 -0.34
C PRO A 79 -18.77 -8.03 -0.32
N THR A 80 -19.56 -7.94 0.75
CA THR A 80 -20.63 -6.93 0.83
C THR A 80 -20.10 -5.49 0.82
N LEU A 81 -18.82 -5.27 1.13
CA LEU A 81 -18.18 -3.96 1.04
C LEU A 81 -18.21 -3.37 -0.38
N VAL A 82 -18.34 -4.19 -1.42
CA VAL A 82 -18.51 -3.72 -2.81
C VAL A 82 -19.73 -2.81 -2.95
N SER A 83 -20.78 -3.03 -2.15
CA SER A 83 -21.94 -2.14 -2.13
C SER A 83 -21.59 -0.72 -1.66
N ASN A 84 -20.68 -0.58 -0.69
CA ASN A 84 -20.20 0.72 -0.22
C ASN A 84 -19.46 1.48 -1.32
N LEU A 85 -18.60 0.78 -2.07
CA LEU A 85 -17.89 1.35 -3.23
C LEU A 85 -18.88 1.86 -4.27
N LYS A 86 -19.87 1.05 -4.64
CA LYS A 86 -20.90 1.42 -5.61
C LYS A 86 -21.70 2.64 -5.16
N MET A 87 -22.12 2.68 -3.90
CA MET A 87 -22.85 3.83 -3.33
C MET A 87 -22.02 5.12 -3.34
N ARG A 88 -20.69 5.00 -3.37
CA ARG A 88 -19.74 6.13 -3.43
C ARG A 88 -19.28 6.45 -4.85
N GLY A 89 -19.92 5.85 -5.85
CA GLY A 89 -19.68 6.14 -7.27
C GLY A 89 -18.43 5.48 -7.86
N GLN A 90 -17.85 4.49 -7.19
CA GLN A 90 -16.73 3.73 -7.74
C GLN A 90 -17.22 2.70 -8.77
N ASP A 91 -16.42 2.43 -9.81
CA ASP A 91 -16.71 1.39 -10.79
C ASP A 91 -16.49 0.00 -10.19
N VAL A 92 -17.59 -0.73 -9.96
CA VAL A 92 -17.58 -2.09 -9.43
C VAL A 92 -17.95 -3.14 -10.48
N ALA A 93 -17.99 -2.78 -11.76
CA ALA A 93 -18.22 -3.76 -12.82
C ALA A 93 -17.06 -4.77 -12.88
N ILE A 94 -17.34 -6.02 -13.22
CA ILE A 94 -16.32 -7.06 -13.42
C ILE A 94 -16.58 -7.68 -14.79
N ASP A 95 -15.50 -8.00 -15.52
CA ASP A 95 -15.62 -8.70 -16.78
C ASP A 95 -16.14 -10.13 -16.53
N ALA A 96 -17.17 -10.55 -17.26
CA ALA A 96 -17.73 -11.90 -17.11
C ALA A 96 -16.70 -12.99 -17.48
N THR A 97 -15.71 -12.68 -18.32
CA THR A 97 -14.61 -13.60 -18.65
C THR A 97 -13.71 -13.88 -17.44
N ASP A 98 -13.45 -12.89 -16.58
CA ASP A 98 -12.74 -13.09 -15.32
C ASP A 98 -13.55 -13.99 -14.38
N VAL A 99 -14.87 -13.78 -14.30
CA VAL A 99 -15.76 -14.64 -13.50
C VAL A 99 -15.73 -16.09 -13.98
N LEU A 100 -15.72 -16.31 -15.30
CA LEU A 100 -15.60 -17.64 -15.89
C LEU A 100 -14.22 -18.26 -15.63
N LEU A 101 -13.15 -17.47 -15.66
CA LEU A 101 -11.78 -17.92 -15.39
C LEU A 101 -11.62 -18.40 -13.95
N TYR A 102 -12.14 -17.65 -12.98
CA TYR A 102 -12.01 -17.99 -11.56
C TYR A 102 -13.11 -18.97 -11.07
N GLY A 103 -14.22 -19.10 -11.79
CA GLY A 103 -15.28 -20.06 -11.50
C GLY A 103 -15.76 -19.97 -10.05
N GLY A 104 -15.78 -21.10 -9.34
CA GLY A 104 -16.21 -21.17 -7.94
C GLY A 104 -15.34 -20.36 -6.96
N ALA A 105 -14.10 -20.04 -7.33
CA ALA A 105 -13.17 -19.28 -6.48
C ALA A 105 -13.38 -17.76 -6.56
N ILE A 106 -14.27 -17.26 -7.43
CA ILE A 106 -14.48 -15.80 -7.60
C ILE A 106 -14.84 -15.11 -6.26
N GLY A 107 -15.51 -15.82 -5.35
CA GLY A 107 -15.89 -15.32 -4.03
C GLY A 107 -14.70 -14.84 -3.18
N THR A 108 -13.53 -15.47 -3.30
CA THR A 108 -12.30 -15.09 -2.57
C THR A 108 -11.31 -14.29 -3.41
N ARG A 109 -11.65 -13.98 -4.67
CA ARG A 109 -10.77 -13.28 -5.62
C ARG A 109 -11.33 -11.97 -6.15
N VAL A 110 -12.61 -11.68 -5.89
CA VAL A 110 -13.31 -10.50 -6.40
C VAL A 110 -12.61 -9.19 -6.03
N GLY A 111 -12.00 -9.10 -4.85
CA GLY A 111 -11.23 -7.95 -4.40
C GLY A 111 -9.99 -7.69 -5.25
N PHE A 112 -9.29 -8.75 -5.70
CA PHE A 112 -8.13 -8.61 -6.58
C PHE A 112 -8.56 -8.10 -7.95
N VAL A 113 -9.61 -8.68 -8.53
CA VAL A 113 -10.13 -8.25 -9.84
C VAL A 113 -10.58 -6.79 -9.80
N LEU A 114 -11.25 -6.37 -8.72
CA LEU A 114 -11.67 -4.98 -8.56
C LEU A 114 -10.51 -4.03 -8.32
N SER A 115 -9.50 -4.43 -7.55
CA SER A 115 -8.39 -3.54 -7.20
C SER A 115 -7.50 -3.19 -8.39
N GLU A 116 -7.45 -4.02 -9.44
CA GLU A 116 -6.75 -3.74 -10.71
C GLU A 116 -7.24 -2.46 -11.40
N LYS A 117 -8.50 -2.08 -11.20
CA LYS A 117 -9.09 -0.88 -11.82
C LYS A 117 -8.77 0.41 -11.10
N TYR A 118 -8.33 0.32 -9.84
CA TYR A 118 -8.15 1.47 -8.98
C TYR A 118 -6.69 1.89 -8.93
N ASP A 119 -6.49 3.19 -8.79
CA ASP A 119 -5.18 3.81 -8.72
C ASP A 119 -4.87 4.17 -7.26
N PHE A 120 -3.77 3.62 -6.74
CA PHE A 120 -3.31 3.83 -5.37
C PHE A 120 -2.07 4.75 -5.31
N GLY A 121 -1.74 5.45 -6.40
CA GLY A 121 -0.49 6.19 -6.55
C GLY A 121 -0.39 7.51 -5.77
N THR A 122 -1.46 7.97 -5.09
CA THR A 122 -1.40 9.16 -4.22
C THR A 122 -2.20 8.99 -2.94
N ALA A 123 -1.82 9.72 -1.88
CA ALA A 123 -2.54 9.72 -0.60
C ALA A 123 -4.02 10.09 -0.75
N GLN A 124 -4.35 11.03 -1.65
CA GLN A 124 -5.75 11.42 -1.90
C GLN A 124 -6.56 10.27 -2.50
N LYS A 125 -5.98 9.52 -3.45
CA LYS A 125 -6.65 8.37 -4.07
C LYS A 125 -6.80 7.22 -3.08
N ILE A 126 -5.75 6.91 -2.31
CA ILE A 126 -5.80 5.94 -1.21
C ILE A 126 -6.90 6.32 -0.22
N ASN A 127 -6.92 7.57 0.27
CA ASN A 127 -7.97 8.07 1.16
C ASN A 127 -9.36 7.93 0.56
N ALA A 128 -9.55 8.30 -0.71
CA ALA A 128 -10.85 8.20 -1.37
C ALA A 128 -11.35 6.76 -1.43
N LEU A 129 -10.49 5.80 -1.77
CA LEU A 129 -10.84 4.38 -1.86
C LEU A 129 -11.18 3.78 -0.49
N PHE A 130 -10.32 3.98 0.52
CA PHE A 130 -10.57 3.46 1.86
C PHE A 130 -11.74 4.16 2.57
N SER A 131 -11.97 5.44 2.27
CA SER A 131 -13.16 6.15 2.75
C SER A 131 -14.44 5.64 2.08
N ALA A 132 -14.36 5.31 0.79
CA ALA A 132 -15.48 4.70 0.09
C ALA A 132 -15.80 3.29 0.62
N LEU A 133 -14.77 2.48 0.90
CA LEU A 133 -14.90 1.09 1.34
C LEU A 133 -15.38 0.99 2.80
N LEU A 134 -14.68 1.65 3.73
CA LEU A 134 -14.82 1.48 5.18
C LEU A 134 -14.96 2.79 5.96
N ARG A 135 -15.08 3.93 5.28
CA ARG A 135 -15.16 5.27 5.90
C ARG A 135 -13.95 5.65 6.76
N ILE A 136 -12.78 5.12 6.42
CA ILE A 136 -11.50 5.47 7.05
C ILE A 136 -10.64 6.32 6.12
N THR A 137 -9.70 7.07 6.69
CA THR A 137 -8.75 7.91 5.93
C THR A 137 -7.32 7.58 6.38
N PRO A 138 -6.57 6.76 5.63
CA PRO A 138 -5.22 6.34 6.00
C PRO A 138 -4.24 7.51 6.21
N PHE A 139 -4.35 8.57 5.40
CA PHE A 139 -3.52 9.76 5.52
C PHE A 139 -4.27 10.92 6.16
N GLY A 140 -3.67 11.51 7.18
CA GLY A 140 -3.97 12.84 7.68
C GLY A 140 -3.42 13.93 6.76
N LYS A 141 -3.64 15.19 7.14
CA LYS A 141 -3.24 16.35 6.34
C LYS A 141 -1.71 16.42 6.17
N ASP A 142 -0.97 16.43 7.27
CA ASP A 142 0.49 16.59 7.25
C ASP A 142 1.18 15.37 6.61
N GLU A 143 0.62 14.18 6.80
CA GLU A 143 1.09 12.95 6.15
C GLU A 143 0.84 12.97 4.65
N THR A 144 -0.28 13.55 4.19
CA THR A 144 -0.57 13.73 2.77
C THR A 144 0.48 14.63 2.11
N GLU A 145 0.86 15.74 2.78
CA GLU A 145 1.89 16.66 2.30
C GLU A 145 3.26 15.98 2.27
N SER A 146 3.62 15.25 3.33
CA SER A 146 4.87 14.50 3.42
C SER A 146 4.98 13.42 2.35
N TYR A 147 3.92 12.63 2.15
CA TYR A 147 3.88 11.59 1.12
C TYR A 147 3.96 12.17 -0.29
N ALA A 148 3.33 13.34 -0.54
CA ALA A 148 3.44 14.03 -1.82
C ALA A 148 4.89 14.45 -2.14
N LEU A 149 5.67 14.86 -1.14
CA LEU A 149 7.09 15.17 -1.32
C LEU A 149 7.91 13.92 -1.68
N LEU A 150 7.63 12.79 -1.04
CA LEU A 150 8.27 11.51 -1.38
C LEU A 150 7.95 11.08 -2.82
N LEU A 151 6.69 11.24 -3.24
CA LEU A 151 6.28 10.94 -4.62
C LEU A 151 6.95 11.86 -5.65
N GLN A 152 7.13 13.15 -5.33
CA GLN A 152 7.88 14.07 -6.19
C GLN A 152 9.34 13.62 -6.36
N ASP A 153 9.99 13.17 -5.28
CA ASP A 153 11.36 12.64 -5.35
C ASP A 153 11.41 11.37 -6.19
N ARG A 154 10.48 10.42 -5.95
CA ARG A 154 10.39 9.20 -6.76
C ARG A 154 10.21 9.54 -8.25
N ASN A 155 9.31 10.47 -8.58
CA ASN A 155 9.05 10.85 -9.96
C ASN A 155 10.27 11.51 -10.62
N LEU A 156 11.02 12.33 -9.87
CA LEU A 156 12.28 12.90 -10.35
C LEU A 156 13.32 11.80 -10.66
N LEU A 157 13.47 10.85 -9.75
CA LEU A 157 14.41 9.74 -9.90
C LEU A 157 14.05 8.86 -11.10
N VAL A 158 12.78 8.49 -11.23
CA VAL A 158 12.29 7.57 -12.28
C VAL A 158 12.23 8.22 -13.66
N HIS A 159 11.69 9.45 -13.76
CA HIS A 159 11.42 10.07 -15.06
C HIS A 159 12.53 10.98 -15.56
N HIS A 160 13.42 11.44 -14.67
CA HIS A 160 14.47 12.39 -15.01
C HIS A 160 15.86 11.93 -14.53
N GLY A 161 16.01 10.66 -14.12
CA GLY A 161 17.29 10.10 -13.67
C GLY A 161 17.86 10.76 -12.41
N GLY A 162 17.00 11.49 -11.68
CA GLY A 162 17.36 12.30 -10.51
C GLY A 162 17.79 13.73 -10.82
N THR A 163 17.97 14.11 -12.08
CA THR A 163 18.39 15.47 -12.45
C THR A 163 17.29 16.49 -12.21
N TYR A 164 17.61 17.59 -11.51
CA TYR A 164 16.62 18.61 -11.17
C TYR A 164 16.02 19.27 -12.40
N THR A 165 14.69 19.39 -12.39
CA THR A 165 13.93 20.14 -13.40
C THR A 165 13.37 21.42 -12.79
N LEU A 166 13.07 22.41 -13.65
CA LEU A 166 12.38 23.64 -13.20
C LEU A 166 11.04 23.33 -12.52
N SER A 167 10.32 22.31 -12.98
CA SER A 167 9.05 21.88 -12.38
C SER A 167 9.26 21.39 -10.95
N TYR A 168 10.21 20.46 -10.77
CA TYR A 168 10.53 19.91 -9.46
C TYR A 168 10.98 20.99 -8.46
N LEU A 169 11.91 21.86 -8.85
CA LEU A 169 12.42 22.91 -7.97
C LEU A 169 11.32 23.92 -7.56
N ARG A 170 10.41 24.25 -8.48
CA ARG A 170 9.23 25.09 -8.18
C ARG A 170 8.28 24.41 -7.21
N GLN A 171 8.01 23.12 -7.39
CA GLN A 171 7.16 22.34 -6.47
C GLN A 171 7.78 22.27 -5.06
N ARG A 172 9.11 22.15 -4.98
CA ARG A 172 9.88 22.21 -3.74
C ARG A 172 10.06 23.61 -3.16
N GLN A 173 9.50 24.64 -3.82
CA GLN A 173 9.63 26.05 -3.43
C GLN A 173 11.09 26.52 -3.31
N LEU A 174 12.02 25.88 -4.02
CA LEU A 174 13.44 26.26 -4.09
C LEU A 174 13.60 27.34 -5.17
N LEU A 175 13.40 28.59 -4.78
CA LEU A 175 13.43 29.77 -5.68
C LEU A 175 14.73 30.58 -5.55
N GLY A 176 14.95 31.51 -6.49
CA GLY A 176 16.09 32.42 -6.48
C GLY A 176 17.34 31.83 -7.13
N ASP A 177 18.52 32.13 -6.57
CA ASP A 177 19.81 31.75 -7.17
C ASP A 177 20.02 30.22 -7.23
N LYS A 178 19.45 29.48 -6.27
CA LYS A 178 19.42 28.01 -6.29
C LYS A 178 18.68 27.46 -7.52
N LEU A 179 17.55 28.07 -7.90
CA LEU A 179 16.79 27.65 -9.09
C LEU A 179 17.63 27.74 -10.38
N ARG A 180 18.41 28.83 -10.52
CA ARG A 180 19.20 29.08 -11.73
C ARG A 180 20.44 28.21 -11.82
N ASN A 181 21.08 27.94 -10.68
CA ASN A 181 22.35 27.21 -10.64
C ASN A 181 22.15 25.69 -10.57
N ASP A 182 21.05 25.22 -9.98
CA ASP A 182 20.83 23.79 -9.74
C ASP A 182 20.03 23.10 -10.85
N ALA A 183 19.16 23.83 -11.55
CA ALA A 183 18.35 23.25 -12.61
C ALA A 183 19.23 22.64 -13.70
N PHE A 184 18.95 21.38 -14.08
CA PHE A 184 19.62 20.62 -15.13
C PHE A 184 21.10 20.23 -14.88
N TYR A 185 21.76 20.79 -13.85
CA TYR A 185 23.16 20.50 -13.53
C TYR A 185 23.33 19.66 -12.27
N ASN A 186 22.42 19.82 -11.30
CA ASN A 186 22.44 19.06 -10.06
C ASN A 186 21.37 17.97 -10.06
N SER A 187 21.56 16.96 -9.20
CA SER A 187 20.66 15.82 -9.07
C SER A 187 20.30 15.57 -7.61
N ARG A 188 19.14 14.96 -7.37
CA ARG A 188 18.75 14.50 -6.03
C ARG A 188 19.72 13.39 -5.58
N GLN A 189 20.47 13.71 -4.54
CA GLN A 189 21.26 12.73 -3.80
C GLN A 189 20.40 12.23 -2.65
N LEU A 190 20.31 10.91 -2.48
CA LEU A 190 19.65 10.28 -1.35
C LEU A 190 20.73 9.60 -0.50
N ALA A 191 20.76 9.94 0.78
CA ALA A 191 21.55 9.23 1.77
C ALA A 191 20.75 8.07 2.36
N SER A 192 21.44 7.15 3.05
CA SER A 192 20.81 6.07 3.82
C SER A 192 19.70 6.62 4.74
N ASP A 193 19.99 7.70 5.47
CA ASP A 193 19.04 8.35 6.38
C ASP A 193 17.75 8.82 5.69
N ASP A 194 17.83 9.30 4.44
CA ASP A 194 16.63 9.69 3.68
C ASP A 194 15.72 8.46 3.43
N VAL A 195 16.33 7.31 3.08
CA VAL A 195 15.61 6.06 2.81
C VAL A 195 15.02 5.51 4.10
N VAL A 196 15.80 5.43 5.17
CA VAL A 196 15.36 4.92 6.48
C VAL A 196 14.23 5.77 7.05
N ALA A 197 14.33 7.10 6.95
CA ALA A 197 13.25 8.00 7.35
C ALA A 197 11.98 7.79 6.52
N GLY A 198 12.13 7.59 5.20
CA GLY A 198 11.03 7.21 4.31
C GLY A 198 10.36 5.90 4.74
N ILE A 199 11.14 4.86 5.03
CA ILE A 199 10.65 3.56 5.50
C ILE A 199 9.85 3.74 6.79
N ALA A 200 10.39 4.44 7.78
CA ALA A 200 9.72 4.65 9.07
C ALA A 200 8.38 5.40 8.91
N PHE A 201 8.34 6.42 8.05
CA PHE A 201 7.11 7.14 7.74
C PHE A 201 6.06 6.22 7.11
N ILE A 202 6.43 5.46 6.08
CA ILE A 202 5.54 4.56 5.35
C ILE A 202 5.05 3.41 6.25
N GLU A 203 5.94 2.84 7.07
CA GLU A 203 5.62 1.83 8.07
C GLU A 203 4.54 2.30 9.04
N ALA A 204 4.65 3.53 9.55
CA ALA A 204 3.66 4.11 10.45
C ALA A 204 2.27 4.23 9.79
N ILE A 205 2.22 4.64 8.53
CA ILE A 205 0.95 4.71 7.76
C ILE A 205 0.38 3.31 7.54
N ALA A 206 1.21 2.34 7.17
CA ALA A 206 0.77 0.97 6.94
C ALA A 206 0.15 0.35 8.19
N ARG A 207 0.84 0.41 9.34
CA ARG A 207 0.32 -0.10 10.63
C ARG A 207 -0.99 0.57 11.04
N LYS A 208 -1.08 1.89 10.86
CA LYS A 208 -2.30 2.63 11.14
C LYS A 208 -3.45 2.19 10.24
N LEU A 209 -3.18 1.97 8.96
CA LEU A 209 -4.18 1.49 7.99
C LEU A 209 -4.68 0.09 8.35
N LEU A 210 -3.79 -0.87 8.65
CA LEU A 210 -4.16 -2.22 9.07
C LEU A 210 -5.05 -2.21 10.33
N SER A 211 -4.67 -1.41 11.32
CA SER A 211 -5.41 -1.29 12.58
C SER A 211 -6.80 -0.68 12.35
N ALA A 212 -6.87 0.40 11.56
CA ALA A 212 -8.12 1.10 11.28
C ALA A 212 -9.07 0.27 10.41
N SER A 213 -8.57 -0.46 9.42
CA SER A 213 -9.37 -1.30 8.54
C SER A 213 -9.92 -2.52 9.28
N HIS A 214 -9.10 -3.19 10.10
CA HIS A 214 -9.54 -4.30 10.95
C HIS A 214 -10.69 -3.87 11.87
N ALA A 215 -10.50 -2.76 12.59
CA ALA A 215 -11.52 -2.22 13.49
C ALA A 215 -12.80 -1.83 12.73
N ALA A 216 -12.68 -1.12 11.60
CA ALA A 216 -13.83 -0.71 10.79
C ALA A 216 -14.58 -1.91 10.21
N LEU A 217 -13.87 -2.96 9.80
CA LEU A 217 -14.47 -4.18 9.26
C LEU A 217 -15.20 -4.99 10.35
N LYS A 218 -14.66 -5.05 11.58
CA LYS A 218 -15.39 -5.62 12.74
C LYS A 218 -16.69 -4.85 13.02
N ILE A 219 -16.64 -3.53 13.01
CA ILE A 219 -17.83 -2.67 13.21
C ILE A 219 -18.85 -2.90 12.09
N HIS A 220 -18.40 -2.98 10.83
CA HIS A 220 -19.27 -3.25 9.68
C HIS A 220 -19.99 -4.58 9.83
N ALA A 221 -19.26 -5.67 10.13
CA ALA A 221 -19.84 -7.00 10.31
C ALA A 221 -20.88 -7.01 11.46
N GLN A 222 -20.55 -6.39 12.59
CA GLN A 222 -21.46 -6.28 13.73
C GLN A 222 -22.74 -5.50 13.37
N ALA A 223 -22.61 -4.36 12.70
CA ALA A 223 -23.75 -3.54 12.29
C ALA A 223 -24.66 -4.25 11.27
N ALA A 224 -24.07 -5.08 10.41
CA ALA A 224 -24.78 -5.87 9.41
C ALA A 224 -25.31 -7.21 9.93
N GLY A 225 -25.00 -7.58 11.19
CA GLY A 225 -25.37 -8.88 11.76
C GLY A 225 -24.66 -10.06 11.11
N ILE A 226 -23.49 -9.83 10.50
CA ILE A 226 -22.69 -10.85 9.82
C ILE A 226 -21.89 -11.63 10.86
N VAL A 227 -22.02 -12.96 10.83
CA VAL A 227 -21.21 -13.87 11.63
C VAL A 227 -20.17 -14.50 10.72
N TYR A 228 -18.90 -14.20 10.96
CA TYR A 228 -17.81 -14.83 10.24
C TYR A 228 -17.63 -16.28 10.71
N SER A 229 -17.37 -17.13 9.72
CA SER A 229 -16.84 -18.47 9.91
C SER A 229 -15.41 -18.43 10.45
N THR A 230 -14.89 -19.58 10.89
CA THR A 230 -13.59 -19.65 11.57
C THR A 230 -12.45 -19.19 10.67
N GLU A 231 -12.39 -19.64 9.42
CA GLU A 231 -11.29 -19.27 8.51
C GLU A 231 -11.39 -17.79 8.10
N ARG A 232 -12.59 -17.28 7.87
CA ARG A 232 -12.78 -15.85 7.59
C ARG A 232 -12.43 -14.95 8.79
N GLN A 233 -12.80 -15.35 10.01
CA GLN A 233 -12.41 -14.63 11.22
C GLN A 233 -10.89 -14.64 11.39
N LYS A 234 -10.25 -15.78 11.13
CA LYS A 234 -8.79 -15.89 11.13
C LYS A 234 -8.14 -15.00 10.07
N ALA A 235 -8.70 -14.94 8.86
CA ALA A 235 -8.23 -14.03 7.82
C ALA A 235 -8.36 -12.57 8.25
N LEU A 236 -9.48 -12.18 8.86
CA LEU A 236 -9.63 -10.85 9.43
C LEU A 236 -8.55 -10.57 10.48
N ASP A 237 -8.35 -11.43 11.46
CA ASP A 237 -7.34 -11.19 12.49
C ASP A 237 -5.91 -11.22 11.93
N ALA A 238 -5.66 -11.98 10.87
CA ALA A 238 -4.40 -12.00 10.15
C ALA A 238 -4.07 -10.67 9.44
N THR A 239 -5.06 -9.81 9.17
CA THR A 239 -4.77 -8.46 8.65
C THR A 239 -3.94 -7.62 9.63
N LEU A 240 -3.95 -7.94 10.93
CA LEU A 240 -3.12 -7.27 11.93
C LEU A 240 -1.74 -7.92 12.11
N TRP A 241 -1.45 -9.01 11.40
CA TRP A 241 -0.15 -9.64 11.51
C TRP A 241 0.93 -8.72 10.97
N TRP A 242 1.79 -8.34 11.90
CA TRP A 242 2.94 -7.50 11.71
C TRP A 242 3.88 -7.85 12.85
N GLU A 243 4.54 -9.01 12.75
CA GLU A 243 5.40 -9.45 13.84
C GLU A 243 6.63 -8.54 13.88
N ASP A 244 6.72 -7.73 14.93
CA ASP A 244 7.95 -7.01 15.22
C ASP A 244 9.04 -8.08 15.38
N ALA A 245 10.07 -8.01 14.54
CA ALA A 245 11.29 -8.77 14.75
C ALA A 245 11.97 -8.20 16.01
N THR A 246 11.45 -8.56 17.18
CA THR A 246 12.04 -8.33 18.49
C THR A 246 12.23 -9.69 19.14
N ALA A 247 13.37 -10.29 18.84
CA ALA A 247 14.20 -10.96 19.84
C ALA A 247 15.30 -9.97 20.24
#